data_AF-A0A820DVH9-F1
#
_entry.id   AF-A0A820DVH9-F1
#
_cell.length_a   1.000
_cell.length_b   1.000
_cell.length_c   1.000
_cell.angle_alpha   90.00
_cell.angle_beta   90.00
_cell.angle_gamma   90.00
#
_symmetry.space_group_name_H-M   'P 1'
#
loop_
_entity.id
_entity.type
_entity.pdbx_description
1 polymer ?
#
loop_
_entity_poly.entity_id
_entity_poly.type
_entity_poly.pdbx_seq_one_letter_code
_entity_poly.pdbx_strand_id
1 'polypeptide(L)'
;IERNFKHITNTDEVDRNRYSEKLEICFQELSSLDKYALIFECLHGAKKIEDWHRQFFNYHRFLGNKMEEYKISGSNEEFKNLLSIAQALGCIDRFCTIILADNGFHALHRQHQIEIARMSREAYNMVIDYIMKGKYANADLALSDIIENSSNSKYLTQIKHDLQCSLSKMMKNTQTWAHSLDGKIERDEDNRNKIREINENIEKIRIVLNRHRIMKLMDEQMKKDIQNFENEINQILSKAILNGLQSIELFININHFLEAEQYMKNLLRLQRELADYYTSKLVENKTEELKTRLNTLANDILQLYDFEDINNYAKNPPRDLLDLLKKASSGGYARYAQAYSSLMERIRVNFSLAIDKVCDNSTRDRSAKIRSIKHAFYFLPDELKTVFQLQIDQLNQLNTNQQQLIEFD
;
A
#
# COMPACT_ATOMS: atom_id res chain seq x y z
N ILE A 1 -18.68 -37.32 -53.40
CA ILE A 1 -19.53 -36.61 -52.42
C ILE A 1 -19.35 -37.17 -51.02
N GLU A 2 -19.91 -38.35 -50.68
CA GLU A 2 -19.91 -38.88 -49.29
C GLU A 2 -18.53 -38.97 -48.64
N ARG A 3 -17.51 -39.42 -49.38
CA ARG A 3 -16.13 -39.45 -48.90
C ARG A 3 -15.62 -38.06 -48.51
N ASN A 4 -15.85 -37.04 -49.34
CA ASN A 4 -15.39 -35.67 -49.06
C ASN A 4 -16.14 -35.10 -47.85
N PHE A 5 -17.46 -35.34 -47.75
CA PHE A 5 -18.26 -34.92 -46.59
C PHE A 5 -17.73 -35.54 -45.29
N LYS A 6 -17.50 -36.86 -45.26
CA LYS A 6 -16.93 -37.56 -44.08
C LYS A 6 -15.54 -37.04 -43.70
N HIS A 7 -14.72 -36.66 -44.67
CA HIS A 7 -13.42 -36.06 -44.35
C HIS A 7 -13.59 -34.68 -43.71
N ILE A 8 -14.44 -33.81 -44.26
CA ILE A 8 -14.69 -32.48 -43.67
C ILE A 8 -15.14 -32.58 -42.21
N THR A 9 -15.96 -33.58 -41.86
CA THR A 9 -16.48 -33.74 -40.50
C THR A 9 -15.51 -34.41 -39.52
N ASN A 10 -14.48 -35.11 -40.00
CA ASN A 10 -13.65 -36.01 -39.17
C ASN A 10 -12.14 -35.74 -39.21
N THR A 11 -11.63 -34.87 -40.09
CA THR A 11 -10.18 -34.62 -40.23
C THR A 11 -9.76 -33.25 -39.68
N ASP A 12 -8.45 -33.01 -39.55
CA ASP A 12 -7.87 -31.73 -39.12
C ASP A 12 -8.14 -30.58 -40.10
N GLU A 13 -8.01 -29.34 -39.61
CA GLU A 13 -8.45 -28.10 -40.28
C GLU A 13 -7.84 -27.86 -41.68
N VAL A 14 -6.56 -28.16 -41.87
CA VAL A 14 -5.85 -27.96 -43.17
C VAL A 14 -6.43 -28.86 -44.26
N ASP A 15 -6.85 -30.07 -43.90
CA ASP A 15 -7.44 -31.01 -44.85
C ASP A 15 -8.90 -30.64 -45.19
N ARG A 16 -9.63 -29.98 -44.29
CA ARG A 16 -11.06 -29.62 -44.50
C ARG A 16 -11.27 -28.73 -45.71
N ASN A 17 -10.46 -27.69 -45.87
CA ASN A 17 -10.61 -26.75 -47.00
C ASN A 17 -10.45 -27.48 -48.34
N ARG A 18 -9.45 -28.36 -48.45
CA ARG A 18 -9.21 -29.17 -49.64
C ARG A 18 -10.38 -30.11 -49.95
N TYR A 19 -10.98 -30.73 -48.94
CA TYR A 19 -12.16 -31.58 -49.14
C TYR A 19 -13.43 -30.78 -49.42
N SER A 20 -13.53 -29.54 -48.90
CA SER A 20 -14.64 -28.63 -49.16
C SER A 20 -14.72 -28.20 -50.62
N GLU A 21 -13.58 -27.83 -51.23
CA GLU A 21 -13.51 -27.45 -52.64
C GLU A 21 -13.92 -28.62 -53.54
N LYS A 22 -13.40 -29.83 -53.24
CA LYS A 22 -13.79 -31.05 -53.95
C LYS A 22 -15.27 -31.38 -53.78
N LEU A 23 -15.85 -31.08 -52.61
CA LEU A 23 -17.26 -31.31 -52.34
C LEU A 23 -18.13 -30.36 -53.17
N GLU A 24 -17.77 -29.08 -53.22
CA GLU A 24 -18.44 -28.07 -54.05
C GLU A 24 -18.45 -28.47 -55.53
N ILE A 25 -17.29 -28.86 -56.08
CA ILE A 25 -17.16 -29.31 -57.47
C ILE A 25 -18.11 -30.49 -57.75
N CYS A 26 -18.11 -31.51 -56.89
CA CYS A 26 -18.98 -32.67 -57.08
C CYS A 26 -20.48 -32.31 -57.08
N PHE A 27 -20.91 -31.32 -56.29
CA PHE A 27 -22.31 -30.89 -56.28
C PHE A 27 -22.67 -30.01 -57.47
N GLN A 28 -21.74 -29.19 -57.96
CA GLN A 28 -21.91 -28.46 -59.21
C GLN A 28 -22.07 -29.43 -60.39
N GLU A 29 -21.22 -30.45 -60.47
CA GLU A 29 -21.32 -31.53 -61.46
C GLU A 29 -22.67 -32.26 -61.36
N LEU A 30 -23.07 -32.71 -60.16
CA LEU A 30 -24.35 -33.40 -59.96
C LEU A 30 -25.54 -32.54 -60.39
N SER A 31 -25.52 -31.24 -60.08
CA SER A 31 -26.59 -30.30 -60.43
C SER A 31 -26.63 -30.07 -61.95
N SER A 32 -25.46 -30.00 -62.61
CA SER A 32 -25.36 -29.79 -64.06
C SER A 32 -25.83 -30.96 -64.92
N LEU A 33 -25.98 -32.16 -64.33
CA LEU A 33 -26.47 -33.34 -65.03
C LEU A 33 -27.94 -33.22 -65.42
N ASP A 34 -28.69 -32.26 -64.85
CA ASP A 34 -30.08 -31.97 -65.23
C ASP A 34 -30.23 -31.61 -66.73
N LYS A 35 -29.20 -31.03 -67.33
CA LYS A 35 -29.10 -30.72 -68.76
C LYS A 35 -29.12 -31.98 -69.64
N TYR A 36 -28.86 -33.14 -69.07
CA TYR A 36 -28.85 -34.44 -69.73
C TYR A 36 -29.97 -35.33 -69.17
N ALA A 37 -31.22 -34.97 -69.45
CA ALA A 37 -32.42 -35.55 -68.84
C ALA A 37 -32.43 -37.10 -68.75
N LEU A 38 -32.07 -37.81 -69.82
CA LEU A 38 -32.04 -39.29 -69.84
C LEU A 38 -30.99 -39.87 -68.88
N ILE A 39 -29.80 -39.25 -68.78
CA ILE A 39 -28.74 -39.68 -67.86
C ILE A 39 -29.16 -39.36 -66.43
N PHE A 40 -29.75 -38.19 -66.21
CA PHE A 40 -30.23 -37.75 -64.91
C PHE A 40 -31.33 -38.65 -64.36
N GLU A 41 -32.26 -39.08 -65.21
CA GLU A 41 -33.34 -40.00 -64.87
C GLU A 41 -32.79 -41.39 -64.54
N CYS A 42 -31.91 -41.95 -65.38
CA CYS A 42 -31.25 -43.24 -65.14
C CYS A 42 -30.45 -43.28 -63.82
N LEU A 43 -29.87 -42.16 -63.43
CA LEU A 43 -29.09 -42.05 -62.18
C LEU A 43 -29.94 -41.74 -60.94
N HIS A 44 -31.26 -41.57 -61.11
CA HIS A 44 -32.18 -41.03 -60.11
C HIS A 44 -31.68 -39.72 -59.50
N GLY A 45 -31.17 -38.82 -60.36
CA GLY A 45 -30.50 -37.59 -59.96
C GLY A 45 -31.33 -36.71 -59.03
N ALA A 46 -32.62 -36.53 -59.34
CA ALA A 46 -33.55 -35.75 -58.52
C ALA A 46 -33.63 -36.29 -57.08
N LYS A 47 -33.82 -37.61 -56.93
CA LYS A 47 -33.87 -38.27 -55.62
C LYS A 47 -32.55 -38.13 -54.86
N LYS A 48 -31.41 -38.26 -55.54
CA LYS A 48 -30.10 -38.06 -54.92
C LYS A 48 -29.88 -36.64 -54.43
N ILE A 49 -30.31 -35.63 -55.20
CA ILE A 49 -30.24 -34.23 -54.78
C ILE A 49 -31.11 -34.03 -53.54
N GLU A 50 -32.35 -34.53 -53.54
CA GLU A 50 -33.25 -34.46 -52.38
C GLU A 50 -32.66 -35.13 -51.13
N ASP A 51 -32.06 -36.32 -51.28
CA ASP A 51 -31.41 -37.04 -50.19
C ASP A 51 -30.25 -36.22 -49.59
N TRP A 52 -29.42 -35.59 -50.43
CA TRP A 52 -28.33 -34.72 -49.98
C TRP A 52 -28.83 -33.43 -49.33
N HIS A 53 -29.86 -32.81 -49.89
CA HIS A 53 -30.53 -31.66 -49.27
C HIS A 53 -31.03 -32.02 -47.86
N ARG A 54 -31.72 -33.15 -47.71
CA ARG A 54 -32.19 -33.61 -46.40
C ARG A 54 -31.03 -33.86 -45.43
N GLN A 55 -29.93 -34.46 -45.90
CA GLN A 55 -28.74 -34.68 -45.08
C GLN A 55 -28.11 -33.36 -44.62
N PHE A 56 -27.93 -32.38 -45.50
CA PHE A 56 -27.36 -31.09 -45.12
C PHE A 56 -28.25 -30.29 -44.20
N PHE A 57 -29.56 -30.30 -44.43
CA PHE A 57 -30.50 -29.64 -43.52
C PHE A 57 -30.40 -30.23 -42.10
N ASN A 58 -30.40 -31.56 -41.99
CA ASN A 58 -30.25 -32.24 -40.71
C ASN A 58 -28.90 -31.95 -40.05
N TYR A 59 -27.82 -31.93 -40.83
CA TYR A 59 -26.49 -31.66 -40.32
C TYR A 59 -26.30 -30.20 -39.90
N HIS A 60 -26.87 -29.25 -40.63
CA HIS A 60 -26.92 -27.84 -40.25
C HIS A 60 -27.62 -27.66 -38.90
N ARG A 61 -28.79 -28.28 -38.72
CA ARG A 61 -29.52 -28.25 -37.45
C ARG A 61 -28.72 -28.91 -36.32
N PHE A 62 -28.08 -30.04 -36.59
CA PHE A 62 -27.21 -30.72 -35.63
C PHE A 62 -26.04 -29.83 -35.20
N LEU A 63 -25.35 -29.20 -36.16
CA LEU A 63 -24.25 -28.28 -35.89
C LEU A 63 -24.71 -27.11 -35.02
N GLY A 64 -25.79 -26.42 -35.39
CA GLY A 64 -26.31 -25.31 -34.60
C GLY A 64 -26.66 -25.71 -33.16
N ASN A 65 -27.34 -26.85 -32.98
CA ASN A 65 -27.67 -27.34 -31.64
C ASN A 65 -26.42 -27.69 -30.81
N LYS A 66 -25.45 -28.39 -31.42
CA LYS A 66 -24.23 -28.80 -30.72
C LYS A 66 -23.31 -27.63 -30.40
N MET A 67 -23.25 -26.63 -31.28
CA MET A 67 -22.55 -25.38 -31.02
C MET A 67 -23.13 -24.67 -29.81
N GLU A 68 -24.45 -24.58 -29.70
CA GLU A 68 -25.09 -23.95 -28.53
C GLU A 68 -24.89 -24.78 -27.25
N GLU A 69 -24.98 -26.11 -27.33
CA GLU A 69 -24.67 -27.00 -26.18
C GLU A 69 -23.24 -26.82 -25.68
N TYR A 70 -22.24 -26.88 -26.56
CA TYR A 70 -20.82 -26.75 -26.18
C TYR A 70 -20.48 -25.35 -25.67
N LYS A 71 -21.17 -24.33 -26.18
CA LYS A 71 -21.11 -22.98 -25.65
C LYS A 71 -21.62 -22.92 -24.20
N ILE A 72 -22.75 -23.55 -23.90
CA ILE A 72 -23.32 -23.58 -22.54
C ILE A 72 -22.43 -24.40 -21.59
N SER A 73 -21.85 -25.50 -22.06
CA SER A 73 -21.00 -26.38 -21.23
C SER A 73 -19.55 -25.91 -21.07
N GLY A 74 -19.11 -24.88 -21.82
CA GLY A 74 -17.73 -24.39 -21.80
C GLY A 74 -16.73 -25.26 -22.56
N SER A 75 -17.20 -26.14 -23.46
CA SER A 75 -16.38 -27.07 -24.26
C SER A 75 -15.76 -26.35 -25.47
N ASN A 76 -14.79 -25.47 -25.20
CA ASN A 76 -14.26 -24.50 -26.17
C ASN A 76 -13.51 -25.15 -27.35
N GLU A 77 -12.81 -26.27 -27.15
CA GLU A 77 -12.10 -26.95 -28.25
C GLU A 77 -13.08 -27.62 -29.22
N GLU A 78 -14.08 -28.32 -28.70
CA GLU A 78 -15.14 -28.94 -29.48
C GLU A 78 -15.95 -27.88 -30.21
N PHE A 79 -16.25 -26.76 -29.56
CA PHE A 79 -16.92 -25.63 -30.19
C PHE A 79 -16.10 -25.02 -31.34
N LYS A 80 -14.80 -24.77 -31.14
CA LYS A 80 -13.89 -24.30 -32.22
C LYS A 80 -13.83 -25.29 -33.38
N ASN A 81 -13.81 -26.59 -33.08
CA ASN A 81 -13.83 -27.63 -34.09
C ASN A 81 -15.10 -27.57 -34.95
N LEU A 82 -16.27 -27.47 -34.32
CA LEU A 82 -17.54 -27.32 -35.04
C LEU A 82 -17.58 -26.02 -35.85
N LEU A 83 -17.03 -24.92 -35.33
CA LEU A 83 -16.97 -23.64 -36.02
C LEU A 83 -16.18 -23.75 -37.34
N SER A 84 -15.02 -24.42 -37.29
CA SER A 84 -14.20 -24.71 -38.48
C SER A 84 -14.92 -25.63 -39.47
N ILE A 85 -15.71 -26.61 -39.00
CA ILE A 85 -16.55 -27.45 -39.87
C ILE A 85 -17.64 -26.60 -40.56
N ALA A 86 -18.34 -25.72 -39.83
CA ALA A 86 -19.35 -24.84 -40.41
C ALA A 86 -18.73 -23.87 -41.44
N GLN A 87 -17.52 -23.36 -41.17
CA GLN A 87 -16.78 -22.56 -42.15
C GLN A 87 -16.51 -23.35 -43.43
N ALA A 88 -15.99 -24.58 -43.32
CA ALA A 88 -15.68 -25.43 -44.46
C ALA A 88 -16.93 -25.80 -45.27
N LEU A 89 -18.06 -26.07 -44.60
CA LEU A 89 -19.33 -26.35 -45.26
C LEU A 89 -20.01 -25.10 -45.87
N GLY A 90 -19.47 -23.91 -45.68
CA GLY A 90 -19.95 -22.71 -46.38
C GLY A 90 -19.89 -22.84 -47.92
N CYS A 91 -18.96 -23.65 -48.46
CA CYS A 91 -18.83 -23.84 -49.90
C CYS A 91 -20.07 -24.49 -50.56
N ILE A 92 -20.88 -25.22 -49.79
CA ILE A 92 -22.10 -25.89 -50.30
C ILE A 92 -23.37 -25.06 -50.11
N ASP A 93 -23.29 -23.83 -49.59
CA ASP A 93 -24.46 -22.98 -49.36
C ASP A 93 -25.24 -22.73 -50.66
N ARG A 94 -24.54 -22.53 -51.78
CA ARG A 94 -25.17 -22.38 -53.11
C ARG A 94 -26.03 -23.59 -53.48
N PHE A 95 -25.55 -24.80 -53.19
CA PHE A 95 -26.29 -26.04 -53.44
C PHE A 95 -27.51 -26.16 -52.50
N CYS A 96 -27.41 -25.61 -51.29
CA CYS A 96 -28.45 -25.68 -50.26
C CYS A 96 -29.42 -24.48 -50.26
N THR A 97 -29.30 -23.53 -51.18
CA THR A 97 -30.11 -22.28 -51.18
C THR A 97 -31.62 -22.53 -51.04
N ILE A 98 -32.15 -23.60 -51.63
CA ILE A 98 -33.59 -23.93 -51.58
C ILE A 98 -34.04 -24.37 -50.17
N ILE A 99 -33.17 -25.04 -49.40
CA ILE A 99 -33.50 -25.63 -48.10
C ILE A 99 -33.05 -24.81 -46.90
N LEU A 100 -31.99 -24.01 -47.06
CA LEU A 100 -31.40 -23.21 -45.99
C LEU A 100 -31.58 -21.70 -46.20
N ALA A 101 -31.96 -21.25 -47.40
CA ALA A 101 -32.13 -19.84 -47.76
C ALA A 101 -30.94 -18.99 -47.26
N ASP A 102 -31.20 -17.89 -46.57
CA ASP A 102 -30.17 -16.99 -46.00
C ASP A 102 -29.50 -17.55 -44.73
N ASN A 103 -29.93 -18.71 -44.23
CA ASN A 103 -29.43 -19.38 -43.03
C ASN A 103 -28.51 -20.57 -43.40
N GLY A 104 -27.63 -20.38 -44.36
CA GLY A 104 -26.59 -21.35 -44.73
C GLY A 104 -25.51 -21.54 -43.65
N PHE A 105 -24.56 -22.45 -43.91
CA PHE A 105 -23.43 -22.72 -43.03
C PHE A 105 -22.53 -21.49 -42.84
N HIS A 106 -22.39 -20.62 -43.85
CA HIS A 106 -21.68 -19.34 -43.67
C HIS A 106 -22.38 -18.40 -42.68
N ALA A 107 -23.72 -18.35 -42.70
CA ALA A 107 -24.48 -17.54 -41.76
C ALA A 107 -24.34 -18.06 -40.33
N LEU A 108 -24.44 -19.39 -40.15
CA LEU A 108 -24.23 -20.07 -38.87
C LEU A 108 -22.82 -19.80 -38.32
N HIS A 109 -21.78 -19.97 -39.16
CA HIS A 109 -20.41 -19.65 -38.79
C HIS A 109 -20.25 -18.18 -38.37
N ARG A 110 -20.78 -17.25 -39.17
CA ARG A 110 -20.67 -15.81 -38.89
C ARG A 110 -21.36 -15.42 -37.59
N GLN A 111 -22.55 -15.97 -37.31
CA GLN A 111 -23.29 -15.72 -36.08
C GLN A 111 -22.45 -16.07 -34.84
N HIS A 112 -21.95 -17.31 -34.78
CA HIS A 112 -21.14 -17.77 -33.66
C HIS A 112 -19.79 -17.04 -33.58
N GLN A 113 -19.17 -16.71 -34.71
CA GLN A 113 -17.92 -15.94 -34.73
C GLN A 113 -18.08 -14.53 -34.15
N ILE A 114 -19.18 -13.82 -34.49
CA ILE A 114 -19.49 -12.50 -33.91
C ILE A 114 -19.68 -12.61 -32.41
N GLU A 115 -20.37 -13.65 -31.96
CA GLU A 115 -20.65 -13.84 -30.53
C GLU A 115 -19.39 -14.18 -29.74
N ILE A 116 -18.49 -15.03 -30.25
CA ILE A 116 -17.16 -15.26 -29.67
C ILE A 116 -16.42 -13.94 -29.52
N ALA A 117 -16.38 -13.13 -30.59
CA ALA A 117 -15.68 -11.85 -30.57
C ALA A 117 -16.28 -10.88 -29.53
N ARG A 118 -17.61 -10.92 -29.32
CA ARG A 118 -18.31 -10.15 -28.28
C ARG A 118 -17.90 -10.63 -26.89
N MET A 119 -17.98 -11.94 -26.63
CA MET A 119 -17.63 -12.54 -25.32
C MET A 119 -16.16 -12.28 -24.96
N SER A 120 -15.23 -12.45 -25.92
CA SER A 120 -13.82 -12.14 -25.69
C SER A 120 -13.59 -10.66 -25.35
N ARG A 121 -14.36 -9.74 -25.97
CA ARG A 121 -14.28 -8.31 -25.68
C ARG A 121 -14.83 -7.97 -24.29
N GLU A 122 -15.93 -8.60 -23.89
CA GLU A 122 -16.53 -8.42 -22.57
C GLU A 122 -15.61 -8.93 -21.46
N ALA A 123 -15.05 -10.12 -21.63
CA ALA A 123 -14.04 -10.68 -20.71
C ALA A 123 -12.81 -9.76 -20.61
N TYR A 124 -12.31 -9.27 -21.75
CA TYR A 124 -11.21 -8.29 -21.79
C TYR A 124 -11.54 -7.02 -20.99
N ASN A 125 -12.68 -6.40 -21.24
CA ASN A 125 -13.09 -5.17 -20.55
C ASN A 125 -13.19 -5.40 -19.04
N MET A 126 -13.67 -6.58 -18.62
CA MET A 126 -13.77 -6.95 -17.21
C MET A 126 -12.40 -7.06 -16.55
N VAL A 127 -11.42 -7.71 -17.21
CA VAL A 127 -10.05 -7.81 -16.70
C VAL A 127 -9.40 -6.43 -16.57
N ILE A 128 -9.54 -5.56 -17.58
CA ILE A 128 -8.98 -4.20 -17.51
C ILE A 128 -9.63 -3.39 -16.39
N ASP A 129 -10.95 -3.46 -16.23
CA ASP A 129 -11.64 -2.77 -15.13
C ASP A 129 -11.12 -3.22 -13.75
N TYR A 130 -10.90 -4.53 -13.57
CA TYR A 130 -10.31 -5.05 -12.33
C TYR A 130 -8.87 -4.56 -12.11
N ILE A 131 -8.03 -4.55 -13.15
CA ILE A 131 -6.66 -4.03 -13.07
C ILE A 131 -6.66 -2.54 -12.69
N MET A 132 -7.49 -1.73 -13.36
CA MET A 132 -7.57 -0.28 -13.09
C MET A 132 -8.07 0.02 -11.67
N LYS A 133 -8.91 -0.84 -11.10
CA LYS A 133 -9.39 -0.74 -9.72
C LYS A 133 -8.43 -1.37 -8.69
N GLY A 134 -7.29 -1.91 -9.11
CA GLY A 134 -6.35 -2.61 -8.23
C GLY A 134 -6.88 -3.93 -7.66
N LYS A 135 -7.92 -4.51 -8.25
CA LYS A 135 -8.54 -5.78 -7.83
C LYS A 135 -7.87 -6.97 -8.53
N TYR A 136 -6.56 -7.14 -8.28
CA TYR A 136 -5.73 -8.12 -8.99
C TYR A 136 -6.18 -9.58 -8.80
N ALA A 137 -6.75 -9.95 -7.64
CA ALA A 137 -7.31 -11.29 -7.46
C ALA A 137 -8.46 -11.58 -8.45
N ASN A 138 -9.35 -10.62 -8.66
CA ASN A 138 -10.47 -10.77 -9.60
C ASN A 138 -9.99 -10.75 -11.05
N ALA A 139 -8.97 -9.93 -11.35
CA ALA A 139 -8.34 -9.94 -12.65
C ALA A 139 -7.70 -11.30 -12.97
N ASP A 140 -7.03 -11.95 -12.02
CA ASP A 140 -6.45 -13.30 -12.20
C ASP A 140 -7.52 -14.37 -12.46
N LEU A 141 -8.68 -14.27 -11.81
CA LEU A 141 -9.82 -15.15 -12.08
C LEU A 141 -10.38 -14.91 -13.48
N ALA A 142 -10.71 -13.66 -13.83
CA ALA A 142 -11.27 -13.35 -15.16
C ALA A 142 -10.28 -13.61 -16.32
N LEU A 143 -8.99 -13.73 -16.02
CA LEU A 143 -7.97 -14.12 -17.01
C LEU A 143 -8.08 -15.59 -17.46
N SER A 144 -8.67 -16.51 -16.69
CA SER A 144 -8.90 -17.88 -17.18
C SER A 144 -9.73 -17.88 -18.45
N ASP A 145 -10.80 -17.08 -18.44
CA ASP A 145 -11.79 -17.04 -19.50
C ASP A 145 -11.20 -16.46 -20.80
N ILE A 146 -10.18 -15.59 -20.69
CA ILE A 146 -9.47 -15.03 -21.84
C ILE A 146 -8.44 -16.01 -22.39
N ILE A 147 -7.71 -16.71 -21.52
CA ILE A 147 -6.68 -17.67 -21.91
C ILE A 147 -7.31 -18.88 -22.63
N GLU A 148 -8.48 -19.33 -22.19
CA GLU A 148 -9.20 -20.45 -22.82
C GLU A 148 -9.84 -20.04 -24.17
N ASN A 149 -10.21 -18.76 -24.31
CA ASN A 149 -10.81 -18.19 -25.52
C ASN A 149 -9.80 -17.45 -26.42
N SER A 150 -8.52 -17.81 -26.38
CA SER A 150 -7.38 -17.04 -26.93
C SER A 150 -7.28 -16.92 -28.47
N SER A 151 -8.36 -16.56 -29.15
CA SER A 151 -8.38 -16.30 -30.60
C SER A 151 -7.79 -14.93 -30.97
N ASN A 152 -7.40 -14.09 -30.00
CA ASN A 152 -6.99 -12.70 -30.28
C ASN A 152 -5.79 -12.22 -29.46
N SER A 153 -4.59 -12.29 -30.05
CA SER A 153 -3.31 -11.85 -29.46
C SER A 153 -3.27 -10.36 -29.10
N LYS A 154 -4.10 -9.52 -29.74
CA LYS A 154 -4.16 -8.07 -29.51
C LYS A 154 -4.64 -7.72 -28.10
N TYR A 155 -5.68 -8.39 -27.60
CA TYR A 155 -6.22 -8.12 -26.26
C TYR A 155 -5.25 -8.55 -25.17
N LEU A 156 -4.58 -9.69 -25.33
CA LEU A 156 -3.58 -10.15 -24.38
C LEU A 156 -2.41 -9.16 -24.26
N THR A 157 -1.98 -8.59 -25.39
CA THR A 157 -0.92 -7.59 -25.44
C THR A 157 -1.32 -6.32 -24.69
N GLN A 158 -2.57 -5.87 -24.88
CA GLN A 158 -3.10 -4.70 -24.18
C GLN A 158 -3.25 -4.94 -22.67
N ILE A 159 -3.77 -6.10 -22.25
CA ILE A 159 -3.84 -6.47 -20.83
C ILE A 159 -2.45 -6.45 -20.19
N LYS A 160 -1.44 -7.02 -20.87
CA LYS A 160 -0.06 -6.99 -20.39
C LYS A 160 0.41 -5.55 -20.15
N HIS A 161 0.22 -4.68 -21.13
CA HIS A 161 0.59 -3.27 -21.03
C HIS A 161 -0.11 -2.58 -19.85
N ASP A 162 -1.43 -2.71 -19.74
CA ASP A 162 -2.21 -2.00 -18.71
C ASP A 162 -1.94 -2.52 -17.30
N LEU A 163 -1.68 -3.82 -17.16
CA LEU A 163 -1.21 -4.44 -15.91
C LEU A 163 0.13 -3.84 -15.47
N GLN A 164 1.10 -3.78 -16.38
CA GLN A 164 2.42 -3.22 -16.09
C GLN A 164 2.33 -1.73 -15.72
N CYS A 165 1.58 -0.93 -16.49
CA CYS A 165 1.36 0.48 -16.17
C CYS A 165 0.70 0.69 -14.82
N SER A 166 -0.33 -0.10 -14.50
CA SER A 166 -1.04 -0.01 -13.21
C SER A 166 -0.12 -0.28 -12.04
N LEU A 167 0.66 -1.37 -12.11
CA LEU A 167 1.56 -1.78 -11.04
C LEU A 167 2.72 -0.79 -10.90
N SER A 168 3.34 -0.35 -11.99
CA SER A 168 4.43 0.63 -11.95
C SER A 168 3.97 1.95 -11.34
N LYS A 169 2.76 2.41 -11.68
CA LYS A 169 2.17 3.62 -11.07
C LYS A 169 1.95 3.42 -9.57
N MET A 170 1.40 2.28 -9.16
CA MET A 170 1.15 1.97 -7.75
C MET A 170 2.45 1.90 -6.94
N MET A 171 3.46 1.21 -7.45
CA MET A 171 4.77 1.09 -6.80
C MET A 171 5.44 2.46 -6.66
N LYS A 172 5.45 3.27 -7.74
CA LYS A 172 6.03 4.61 -7.73
C LYS A 172 5.32 5.55 -6.75
N ASN A 173 3.98 5.51 -6.69
CA ASN A 173 3.21 6.31 -5.74
C ASN A 173 3.55 5.94 -4.30
N THR A 174 3.61 4.63 -4.02
CA THR A 174 3.95 4.10 -2.70
C THR A 174 5.37 4.50 -2.28
N GLN A 175 6.35 4.38 -3.17
CA GLN A 175 7.72 4.88 -2.94
C GLN A 175 7.71 6.38 -2.65
N THR A 176 6.96 7.17 -3.42
CA THR A 176 6.86 8.62 -3.23
C THR A 176 6.27 8.97 -1.86
N TRP A 177 5.21 8.27 -1.45
CA TRP A 177 4.59 8.47 -0.14
C TRP A 177 5.54 8.07 0.99
N ALA A 178 6.19 6.91 0.88
CA ALA A 178 7.16 6.44 1.87
C ALA A 178 8.33 7.43 2.04
N HIS A 179 8.89 7.95 0.94
CA HIS A 179 9.93 8.98 1.01
C HIS A 179 9.42 10.31 1.60
N SER A 180 8.16 10.67 1.36
CA SER A 180 7.59 11.90 1.92
C SER A 180 7.45 11.87 3.45
N LEU A 181 7.52 10.69 4.07
CA LEU A 181 7.47 10.50 5.52
C LEU A 181 8.83 10.72 6.20
N ASP A 182 9.92 10.83 5.44
CA ASP A 182 11.26 10.99 6.00
C ASP A 182 11.37 12.24 6.89
N GLY A 183 11.67 12.04 8.17
CA GLY A 183 11.80 13.10 9.18
C GLY A 183 10.51 13.84 9.56
N LYS A 184 9.35 13.37 9.10
CA LYS A 184 8.04 13.99 9.38
C LYS A 184 6.95 12.98 9.75
N ILE A 185 7.30 11.71 9.90
CA ILE A 185 6.36 10.59 10.05
C ILE A 185 5.40 10.76 11.23
N GLU A 186 5.78 11.59 12.21
CA GLU A 186 5.06 11.90 13.42
C GLU A 186 4.07 13.06 13.34
N ARG A 187 4.01 13.77 12.20
CA ARG A 187 3.21 14.98 11.99
C ARG A 187 1.96 14.67 11.15
N ASP A 188 0.77 14.99 11.66
CA ASP A 188 -0.51 15.11 10.93
C ASP A 188 -1.34 13.86 10.54
N GLU A 189 -2.64 14.11 10.32
CA GLU A 189 -3.66 13.17 9.79
C GLU A 189 -3.31 12.71 8.35
N ASP A 190 -2.67 13.57 7.56
CA ASP A 190 -2.27 13.29 6.18
C ASP A 190 -1.24 12.17 6.09
N ASN A 191 -0.31 12.11 7.05
CA ASN A 191 0.67 11.02 7.09
C ASN A 191 0.02 9.68 7.44
N ARG A 192 -1.02 9.67 8.28
CA ARG A 192 -1.81 8.45 8.55
C ARG A 192 -2.49 7.92 7.30
N ASN A 193 -3.08 8.79 6.49
CA ASN A 193 -3.67 8.37 5.21
C ASN A 193 -2.60 7.76 4.28
N LYS A 194 -1.43 8.39 4.17
CA LYS A 194 -0.31 7.84 3.39
C LYS A 194 0.14 6.47 3.88
N ILE A 195 0.26 6.28 5.20
CA ILE A 195 0.65 4.99 5.80
C ILE A 195 -0.37 3.90 5.49
N ARG A 196 -1.66 4.21 5.60
CA ARG A 196 -2.74 3.29 5.22
C ARG A 196 -2.64 2.93 3.73
N GLU A 197 -2.47 3.91 2.85
CA GLU A 197 -2.35 3.68 1.41
C GLU A 197 -1.10 2.88 1.03
N ILE A 198 0.03 3.10 1.72
CA ILE A 198 1.25 2.28 1.57
C ILE A 198 0.93 0.82 1.91
N ASN A 199 0.29 0.57 3.06
CA ASN A 199 -0.07 -0.77 3.49
C ASN A 199 -1.01 -1.47 2.49
N GLU A 200 -2.08 -0.78 2.08
CA GLU A 200 -3.02 -1.30 1.08
C GLU A 200 -2.35 -1.66 -0.26
N ASN A 201 -1.39 -0.85 -0.71
CA ASN A 201 -0.69 -1.11 -1.96
C ASN A 201 0.28 -2.29 -1.85
N ILE A 202 0.92 -2.47 -0.71
CA ILE A 202 1.79 -3.62 -0.50
C ILE A 202 0.98 -4.91 -0.43
N GLU A 203 -0.18 -4.90 0.20
CA GLU A 203 -1.06 -6.07 0.19
C GLU A 203 -1.54 -6.41 -1.23
N LYS A 204 -1.86 -5.40 -2.05
CA LYS A 204 -2.15 -5.61 -3.48
C LYS A 204 -0.96 -6.23 -4.22
N ILE A 205 0.28 -5.82 -3.92
CA ILE A 205 1.50 -6.41 -4.49
C ILE A 205 1.69 -7.87 -4.02
N ARG A 206 1.46 -8.16 -2.74
CA ARG A 206 1.48 -9.54 -2.21
C ARG A 206 0.46 -10.43 -2.89
N ILE A 207 -0.75 -9.92 -3.15
CA ILE A 207 -1.75 -10.64 -3.94
C ILE A 207 -1.18 -10.94 -5.33
N VAL A 208 -0.63 -9.94 -6.02
CA VAL A 208 -0.05 -10.11 -7.36
C VAL A 208 1.03 -11.19 -7.40
N LEU A 209 1.95 -11.20 -6.43
CA LEU A 209 3.00 -12.23 -6.32
C LEU A 209 2.45 -13.66 -6.23
N ASN A 210 1.28 -13.83 -5.62
CA ASN A 210 0.63 -15.12 -5.44
C ASN A 210 -0.32 -15.52 -6.60
N ARG A 211 -0.46 -14.70 -7.65
CA ARG A 211 -1.37 -14.94 -8.78
C ARG A 211 -0.62 -15.35 -10.04
N HIS A 212 -0.65 -16.64 -10.33
CA HIS A 212 0.15 -17.25 -11.39
C HIS A 212 -0.14 -16.72 -12.80
N ARG A 213 -1.41 -16.45 -13.15
CA ARG A 213 -1.75 -15.95 -14.51
C ARG A 213 -1.29 -14.50 -14.65
N ILE A 214 -1.51 -13.68 -13.63
CA ILE A 214 -1.00 -12.31 -13.58
C ILE A 214 0.53 -12.28 -13.69
N MET A 215 1.25 -13.09 -12.90
CA MET A 215 2.72 -13.16 -12.93
C MET A 215 3.25 -13.61 -14.30
N LYS A 216 2.54 -14.51 -15.00
CA LYS A 216 2.90 -14.94 -16.36
C LYS A 216 2.84 -13.83 -17.41
N LEU A 217 2.00 -12.81 -17.20
CA LEU A 217 1.86 -11.69 -18.16
C LEU A 217 2.99 -10.66 -18.05
N MET A 218 3.79 -10.72 -17.00
CA MET A 218 4.86 -9.75 -16.75
C MET A 218 6.16 -10.13 -17.45
N ASP A 219 6.94 -9.11 -17.83
CA ASP A 219 8.35 -9.32 -18.19
C ASP A 219 9.22 -9.58 -16.95
N GLU A 220 10.44 -10.05 -17.20
CA GLU A 220 11.39 -10.43 -16.15
C GLU A 220 11.84 -9.26 -15.28
N GLN A 221 11.87 -8.05 -15.82
CA GLN A 221 12.25 -6.87 -15.03
C GLN A 221 11.16 -6.55 -14.01
N MET A 222 9.91 -6.47 -14.46
CA MET A 222 8.77 -6.17 -13.60
C MET A 222 8.60 -7.22 -12.49
N LYS A 223 8.84 -8.51 -12.79
CA LYS A 223 8.82 -9.57 -11.77
C LYS A 223 9.83 -9.30 -10.67
N LYS A 224 11.06 -8.94 -11.03
CA LYS A 224 12.12 -8.60 -10.06
C LYS A 224 11.74 -7.36 -9.25
N ASP A 225 11.20 -6.33 -9.89
CA ASP A 225 10.80 -5.10 -9.22
C ASP A 225 9.73 -5.40 -8.16
N ILE A 226 8.68 -6.15 -8.50
CA ILE A 226 7.60 -6.54 -7.58
C ILE A 226 8.13 -7.43 -6.44
N GLN A 227 9.03 -8.37 -6.73
CA GLN A 227 9.63 -9.25 -5.72
C GLN A 227 10.48 -8.47 -4.70
N ASN A 228 11.17 -7.41 -5.15
CA ASN A 228 12.02 -6.59 -4.29
C ASN A 228 11.29 -5.43 -3.63
N PHE A 229 10.10 -5.07 -4.13
CA PHE A 229 9.36 -3.89 -3.75
C PHE A 229 9.08 -3.82 -2.24
N GLU A 230 8.64 -4.91 -1.63
CA GLU A 230 8.36 -4.95 -0.19
C GLU A 230 9.62 -4.64 0.65
N ASN A 231 10.76 -5.21 0.27
CA ASN A 231 12.04 -4.96 0.93
C ASN A 231 12.49 -3.50 0.77
N GLU A 232 12.29 -2.93 -0.42
CA GLU A 232 12.63 -1.53 -0.70
C GLU A 232 11.80 -0.57 0.18
N ILE A 233 10.48 -0.78 0.24
CA ILE A 233 9.62 0.05 1.10
C ILE A 233 9.97 -0.14 2.58
N ASN A 234 10.26 -1.37 3.03
CA ASN A 234 10.71 -1.63 4.39
C ASN A 234 12.00 -0.87 4.73
N GLN A 235 12.96 -0.76 3.81
CA GLN A 235 14.18 0.02 4.02
C GLN A 235 13.89 1.53 4.13
N ILE A 236 13.03 2.06 3.25
CA ILE A 236 12.64 3.48 3.27
C ILE A 236 11.93 3.83 4.58
N LEU A 237 10.95 3.02 4.98
CA LEU A 237 10.22 3.21 6.24
C LEU A 237 11.13 3.07 7.45
N SER A 238 12.06 2.09 7.46
CA SER A 238 13.06 1.97 8.52
C SER A 238 13.88 3.23 8.68
N LYS A 239 14.38 3.78 7.58
CA LYS A 239 15.16 5.00 7.60
C LYS A 239 14.34 6.18 8.14
N ALA A 240 13.11 6.35 7.67
CA ALA A 240 12.23 7.43 8.12
C ALA A 240 11.95 7.35 9.63
N ILE A 241 11.66 6.15 10.15
CA ILE A 241 11.42 5.93 11.58
C ILE A 241 12.70 6.18 12.40
N LEU A 242 13.85 5.72 11.92
CA LEU A 242 15.14 5.97 12.59
C LEU A 242 15.47 7.46 12.67
N ASN A 243 15.18 8.23 11.62
CA ASN A 243 15.36 9.69 11.64
C ASN A 243 14.42 10.37 12.65
N GLY A 244 13.18 9.87 12.78
CA GLY A 244 12.26 10.29 13.84
C GLY A 244 12.82 9.99 15.24
N LEU A 245 13.38 8.79 15.45
CA LEU A 245 14.03 8.41 16.71
C LEU A 245 15.26 9.27 17.02
N GLN A 246 16.08 9.63 16.02
CA GLN A 246 17.20 10.55 16.19
C GLN A 246 16.73 11.95 16.64
N SER A 247 15.58 12.41 16.14
CA SER A 247 15.00 13.69 16.57
C SER A 247 14.57 13.63 18.04
N ILE A 248 13.98 12.51 18.49
CA ILE A 248 13.67 12.29 19.90
C ILE A 248 14.93 12.28 20.76
N GLU A 249 15.98 11.59 20.33
CA GLU A 249 17.26 11.58 21.02
C GLU A 249 17.85 12.98 21.18
N LEU A 250 17.77 13.81 20.14
CA LEU A 250 18.21 15.20 20.21
C LEU A 250 17.40 16.00 21.23
N PHE A 251 16.06 15.85 21.25
CA PHE A 251 15.21 16.51 22.25
C PHE A 251 15.55 16.09 23.68
N ILE A 252 15.84 14.80 23.92
CA ILE A 252 16.30 14.30 25.21
C ILE A 252 17.61 15.00 25.62
N ASN A 253 18.58 15.07 24.71
CA ASN A 253 19.92 15.62 24.99
C ASN A 253 19.89 17.13 25.30
N ILE A 254 18.91 17.87 24.74
CA ILE A 254 18.74 19.32 25.00
C ILE A 254 17.70 19.62 26.08
N ASN A 255 17.23 18.61 26.82
CA ASN A 255 16.23 18.73 27.89
C ASN A 255 14.81 19.16 27.46
N HIS A 256 14.47 19.02 26.18
CA HIS A 256 13.12 19.28 25.65
C HIS A 256 12.23 18.04 25.83
N PHE A 257 11.93 17.72 27.09
CA PHE A 257 11.30 16.46 27.47
C PHE A 257 9.86 16.32 26.95
N LEU A 258 9.09 17.40 26.97
CA LEU A 258 7.68 17.36 26.54
C LEU A 258 7.59 17.00 25.06
N GLU A 259 8.42 17.61 24.22
CA GLU A 259 8.52 17.33 22.80
C GLU A 259 8.98 15.88 22.56
N ALA A 260 10.01 15.43 23.29
CA ALA A 260 10.51 14.05 23.20
C ALA A 260 9.42 13.02 23.53
N GLU A 261 8.63 13.25 24.58
CA GLU A 261 7.52 12.38 24.98
C GLU A 261 6.39 12.33 23.96
N GLN A 262 5.97 13.50 23.45
CA GLN A 262 4.92 13.60 22.44
C GLN A 262 5.34 12.89 21.15
N TYR A 263 6.57 13.13 20.70
CA TYR A 263 7.14 12.49 19.53
C TYR A 263 7.24 10.97 19.71
N MET A 264 7.73 10.51 20.86
CA MET A 264 7.80 9.08 21.18
C MET A 264 6.41 8.44 21.16
N LYS A 265 5.40 9.09 21.75
CA LYS A 265 4.02 8.61 21.73
C LYS A 265 3.48 8.44 20.30
N ASN A 266 3.72 9.43 19.43
CA ASN A 266 3.28 9.38 18.03
C ASN A 266 3.96 8.24 17.27
N LEU A 267 5.27 8.08 17.46
CA LEU A 267 6.06 7.03 16.81
C LEU A 267 5.65 5.63 17.27
N LEU A 268 5.32 5.45 18.56
CA LEU A 268 4.83 4.17 19.08
C LEU A 268 3.43 3.80 18.59
N ARG A 269 2.60 4.80 18.33
CA ARG A 269 1.30 4.56 17.70
C ARG A 269 1.50 4.13 16.24
N LEU A 270 2.35 4.85 15.51
CA LEU A 270 2.72 4.52 14.15
C LEU A 270 3.26 3.09 14.02
N GLN A 271 4.20 2.70 14.88
CA GLN A 271 4.75 1.34 14.87
C GLN A 271 3.68 0.27 15.09
N ARG A 272 2.66 0.55 15.91
CA ARG A 272 1.49 -0.34 16.08
C ARG A 272 0.64 -0.42 14.82
N GLU A 273 0.40 0.71 14.14
CA GLU A 273 -0.34 0.74 12.88
C GLU A 273 0.42 0.00 11.75
N LEU A 274 1.75 -0.08 11.86
CA LEU A 274 2.62 -0.77 10.91
C LEU A 274 2.93 -2.24 11.29
N ALA A 275 2.57 -2.70 12.49
CA ALA A 275 3.08 -3.95 13.08
C ALA A 275 2.77 -5.21 12.26
N ASP A 276 1.62 -5.26 11.57
CA ASP A 276 1.21 -6.42 10.77
C ASP A 276 1.99 -6.55 9.45
N TYR A 277 2.73 -5.52 9.07
CA TYR A 277 3.37 -5.40 7.77
C TYR A 277 4.88 -5.14 7.86
N TYR A 278 5.31 -4.35 8.83
CA TYR A 278 6.67 -3.87 8.97
C TYR A 278 7.27 -4.29 10.32
N THR A 279 8.42 -4.95 10.26
CA THR A 279 9.23 -5.29 11.43
C THR A 279 10.68 -4.97 11.15
N SER A 280 11.31 -4.26 12.09
CA SER A 280 12.73 -3.94 12.02
C SER A 280 13.33 -3.97 13.41
N LYS A 281 14.18 -4.97 13.63
CA LYS A 281 14.89 -5.15 14.90
C LYS A 281 15.73 -3.93 15.28
N LEU A 282 16.28 -3.22 14.30
CA LEU A 282 17.06 -2.01 14.55
C LEU A 282 16.18 -0.88 15.11
N VAL A 283 15.00 -0.69 14.52
CA VAL A 283 14.02 0.29 14.98
C VAL A 283 13.48 -0.09 16.35
N GLU A 284 13.15 -1.37 16.58
CA GLU A 284 12.70 -1.88 17.87
C GLU A 284 13.73 -1.61 18.98
N ASN A 285 14.99 -2.00 18.75
CA ASN A 285 16.07 -1.79 19.72
C ASN A 285 16.25 -0.31 20.08
N LYS A 286 16.31 0.58 19.07
CA LYS A 286 16.49 2.01 19.32
C LYS A 286 15.26 2.63 20.00
N THR A 287 14.07 2.13 19.71
CA THR A 287 12.84 2.57 20.37
C THR A 287 12.86 2.22 21.86
N GLU A 288 13.22 0.99 22.21
CA GLU A 288 13.32 0.55 23.61
C GLU A 288 14.45 1.26 24.38
N GLU A 289 15.59 1.50 23.73
CA GLU A 289 16.67 2.33 24.28
C GLU A 289 16.16 3.72 24.68
N LEU A 290 15.51 4.43 23.75
CA LEU A 290 15.02 5.78 23.99
C LEU A 290 13.86 5.84 24.99
N LYS A 291 12.97 4.83 25.01
CA LYS A 291 11.95 4.70 26.06
C LYS A 291 12.59 4.58 27.45
N THR A 292 13.60 3.74 27.56
CA THR A 292 14.32 3.54 28.83
C THR A 292 14.95 4.85 29.28
N ARG A 293 15.63 5.56 28.37
CA ARG A 293 16.21 6.87 28.65
C ARG A 293 15.16 7.89 29.08
N LEU A 294 14.02 8.00 28.40
CA LEU A 294 12.93 8.90 28.81
C LEU A 294 12.37 8.57 30.19
N ASN A 295 12.27 7.28 30.52
CA ASN A 295 11.77 6.83 31.81
C ASN A 295 12.75 7.13 32.97
N THR A 296 14.06 7.10 32.73
CA THR A 296 15.07 7.43 33.76
C THR A 296 15.41 8.91 33.83
N LEU A 297 15.13 9.67 32.76
CA LEU A 297 15.56 11.07 32.60
C LEU A 297 15.17 11.98 33.78
N ALA A 298 13.97 11.81 34.33
CA ALA A 298 13.53 12.59 35.49
C ALA A 298 14.41 12.36 36.72
N ASN A 299 14.88 11.13 36.93
CA ASN A 299 15.80 10.79 38.02
C ASN A 299 17.22 11.29 37.72
N ASP A 300 17.66 11.17 36.46
CA ASP A 300 18.98 11.64 36.04
C ASP A 300 19.13 13.16 36.26
N ILE A 301 18.08 13.93 35.94
CA ILE A 301 18.00 15.37 36.22
C ILE A 301 18.15 15.66 37.71
N LEU A 302 17.52 14.87 38.58
CA LEU A 302 17.62 15.05 40.04
C LEU A 302 19.03 14.78 40.58
N GLN A 303 19.87 14.04 39.86
CA GLN A 303 21.25 13.77 40.26
C GLN A 303 22.24 14.82 39.74
N LEU A 304 21.93 15.46 38.60
CA LEU A 304 22.83 16.43 37.95
C LEU A 304 22.93 17.77 38.67
N TYR A 305 21.92 18.16 39.44
CA TYR A 305 21.89 19.45 40.13
C TYR A 305 22.16 19.29 41.62
N ASP A 306 23.38 19.62 42.00
CA ASP A 306 23.78 19.85 43.39
C ASP A 306 23.58 21.33 43.76
N PHE A 307 22.77 21.56 44.79
CA PHE A 307 22.45 22.90 45.30
C PHE A 307 23.04 23.15 46.69
N GLU A 308 24.01 22.34 47.15
CA GLU A 308 24.59 22.46 48.49
C GLU A 308 25.28 23.82 48.74
N ASP A 309 25.77 24.49 47.67
CA ASP A 309 26.35 25.85 47.75
C ASP A 309 25.51 26.87 46.96
N ILE A 310 24.99 27.86 47.68
CA ILE A 310 24.18 28.96 47.15
C ILE A 310 24.93 29.83 46.12
N ASN A 311 26.26 29.92 46.25
CA ASN A 311 27.08 30.65 45.28
C ASN A 311 27.20 29.88 43.96
N ASN A 312 27.15 28.55 44.00
CA ASN A 312 27.16 27.72 42.80
C ASN A 312 25.78 27.74 42.12
N TYR A 313 24.70 27.78 42.89
CA TYR A 313 23.35 28.01 42.37
C TYR A 313 23.26 29.30 41.53
N ALA A 314 23.78 30.42 42.06
CA ALA A 314 23.70 31.70 41.37
C ALA A 314 24.58 31.80 40.11
N LYS A 315 25.59 30.94 39.97
CA LYS A 315 26.43 30.86 38.77
C LYS A 315 25.72 30.15 37.61
N ASN A 316 24.99 29.07 37.91
CA ASN A 316 24.31 28.25 36.91
C ASN A 316 22.86 27.94 37.38
N PRO A 317 21.97 28.94 37.39
CA PRO A 317 20.60 28.73 37.84
C PRO A 317 19.83 27.85 36.84
N PRO A 318 19.14 26.79 37.28
CA PRO A 318 18.41 25.88 36.41
C PRO A 318 17.06 26.45 35.95
N ARG A 319 16.99 27.74 35.60
CA ARG A 319 15.73 28.42 35.29
C ARG A 319 15.02 27.76 34.10
N ASP A 320 15.72 27.58 33.00
CA ASP A 320 15.16 26.99 31.77
C ASP A 320 14.71 25.55 32.02
N LEU A 321 15.47 24.79 32.82
CA LEU A 321 15.10 23.43 33.20
C LEU A 321 13.82 23.39 34.04
N LEU A 322 13.70 24.26 35.04
CA LEU A 322 12.51 24.32 35.89
C LEU A 322 11.27 24.72 35.07
N ASP A 323 11.41 25.64 34.13
CA ASP A 323 10.34 26.01 33.20
C ASP A 323 9.93 24.84 32.29
N LEU A 324 10.90 24.08 31.76
CA LEU A 324 10.65 22.89 30.95
C LEU A 324 9.98 21.78 31.76
N LEU A 325 10.42 21.51 32.99
CA LEU A 325 9.80 20.55 33.90
C LEU A 325 8.38 20.97 34.29
N LYS A 326 8.14 22.25 34.54
CA LYS A 326 6.81 22.81 34.84
C LYS A 326 5.86 22.67 33.65
N LYS A 327 6.35 22.93 32.43
CA LYS A 327 5.58 22.69 31.19
C LYS A 327 5.26 21.20 31.01
N ALA A 328 6.23 20.32 31.19
CA ALA A 328 6.04 18.88 31.09
C ALA A 328 5.07 18.34 32.16
N SER A 329 5.15 18.86 33.39
CA SER A 329 4.19 18.58 34.48
C SER A 329 2.76 18.96 34.08
N SER A 330 2.58 20.17 33.53
CA SER A 330 1.28 20.66 33.03
C SER A 330 0.75 19.84 31.85
N GLY A 331 1.64 19.19 31.09
CA GLY A 331 1.32 18.25 30.02
C GLY A 331 0.82 16.88 30.50
N GLY A 332 0.69 16.64 31.81
CA GLY A 332 0.16 15.40 32.39
C GLY A 332 1.20 14.34 32.74
N TYR A 333 2.50 14.68 32.70
CA TYR A 333 3.58 13.73 32.98
C TYR A 333 4.02 13.78 34.45
N ALA A 334 3.43 12.91 35.28
CA ALA A 334 3.63 12.90 36.73
C ALA A 334 5.10 12.81 37.18
N ARG A 335 5.97 12.09 36.44
CA ARG A 335 7.40 11.99 36.76
C ARG A 335 8.13 13.33 36.72
N TYR A 336 7.79 14.18 35.76
CA TYR A 336 8.39 15.52 35.66
C TYR A 336 7.79 16.48 36.69
N ALA A 337 6.53 16.27 37.08
CA ALA A 337 5.93 16.97 38.22
C ALA A 337 6.68 16.65 39.53
N GLN A 338 6.95 15.37 39.78
CA GLN A 338 7.73 14.95 40.94
C GLN A 338 9.15 15.50 40.93
N ALA A 339 9.82 15.48 39.78
CA ALA A 339 11.16 16.04 39.63
C ALA A 339 11.16 17.55 39.88
N TYR A 340 10.19 18.28 39.31
CA TYR A 340 10.00 19.71 39.54
C TYR A 340 9.82 20.02 41.04
N SER A 341 8.88 19.36 41.71
CA SER A 341 8.63 19.55 43.15
C SER A 341 9.86 19.22 44.00
N SER A 342 10.59 18.17 43.66
CA SER A 342 11.79 17.76 44.40
C SER A 342 12.93 18.77 44.26
N LEU A 343 13.16 19.31 43.06
CA LEU A 343 14.15 20.37 42.85
C LEU A 343 13.74 21.66 43.57
N MET A 344 12.46 22.05 43.48
CA MET A 344 11.93 23.23 44.18
C MET A 344 12.12 23.13 45.70
N GLU A 345 11.86 21.97 46.29
CA GLU A 345 12.06 21.76 47.73
C GLU A 345 13.54 21.75 48.11
N ARG A 346 14.43 21.15 47.30
CA ARG A 346 15.88 21.21 47.54
C ARG A 346 16.40 22.65 47.51
N ILE A 347 15.98 23.44 46.51
CA ILE A 347 16.34 24.85 46.41
C ILE A 347 15.84 25.60 47.65
N ARG A 348 14.58 25.37 48.06
CA ARG A 348 13.98 25.98 49.25
C ARG A 348 14.76 25.67 50.53
N VAL A 349 15.06 24.39 50.79
CA VAL A 349 15.79 23.96 52.00
C VAL A 349 17.19 24.56 52.02
N ASN A 350 17.93 24.47 50.91
CA ASN A 350 19.31 24.99 50.87
C ASN A 350 19.35 26.52 50.95
N PHE A 351 18.38 27.22 50.37
CA PHE A 351 18.24 28.67 50.50
C PHE A 351 17.93 29.08 51.95
N SER A 352 17.05 28.33 52.64
CA SER A 352 16.74 28.55 54.06
C SER A 352 17.98 28.35 54.93
N LEU A 353 18.70 27.23 54.73
CA LEU A 353 19.95 26.94 55.44
C LEU A 353 21.04 28.01 55.20
N ALA A 354 21.10 28.57 53.99
CA ALA A 354 22.02 29.66 53.68
C ALA A 354 21.66 30.95 54.46
N ILE A 355 20.37 31.28 54.56
CA ILE A 355 19.87 32.40 55.37
C ILE A 355 20.21 32.19 56.85
N ASP A 356 19.90 31.02 57.41
CA ASP A 356 20.13 30.71 58.82
C ASP A 356 21.62 30.81 59.18
N LYS A 357 22.50 30.24 58.33
CA LYS A 357 23.96 30.37 58.49
C LYS A 357 24.43 31.83 58.53
N VAL A 358 23.77 32.75 57.83
CA VAL A 358 24.12 34.18 57.86
C VAL A 358 23.67 34.85 59.15
N CYS A 359 22.52 34.45 59.69
CA CYS A 359 22.04 34.90 60.99
C CYS A 359 22.98 34.47 62.14
N ASP A 360 23.56 33.27 62.06
CA ASP A 360 24.41 32.69 63.13
C ASP A 360 25.89 33.13 63.11
N ASN A 361 26.40 33.68 62.00
CA ASN A 361 27.83 33.99 61.86
C ASN A 361 28.27 35.28 62.56
N SER A 362 29.51 35.31 63.06
CA SER A 362 30.16 36.49 63.64
C SER A 362 30.34 37.63 62.61
N THR A 363 30.38 38.86 63.11
CA THR A 363 30.16 40.12 62.37
C THR A 363 31.07 40.38 61.16
N ARG A 364 32.24 39.73 61.05
CA ARG A 364 33.27 40.09 60.06
C ARG A 364 32.97 39.66 58.61
N ASP A 365 32.24 38.57 58.40
CA ASP A 365 31.93 38.04 57.05
C ASP A 365 30.45 38.19 56.65
N ARG A 366 29.63 38.77 57.52
CA ARG A 366 28.16 38.80 57.37
C ARG A 366 27.72 39.58 56.13
N SER A 367 28.27 40.77 55.88
CA SER A 367 27.88 41.60 54.72
C SER A 367 28.23 40.99 53.37
N ALA A 368 29.32 40.21 53.27
CA ALA A 368 29.68 39.49 52.05
C ALA A 368 28.68 38.36 51.76
N LYS A 369 28.33 37.57 52.79
CA LYS A 369 27.36 36.48 52.66
C LYS A 369 25.94 36.98 52.38
N ILE A 370 25.53 38.10 52.98
CA ILE A 370 24.25 38.77 52.66
C ILE A 370 24.21 39.16 51.18
N ARG A 371 25.28 39.73 50.62
CA ARG A 371 25.35 40.05 49.18
C ARG A 371 25.21 38.80 48.29
N SER A 372 25.87 37.70 48.64
CA SER A 372 25.72 36.42 47.93
C SER A 372 24.29 35.90 47.94
N ILE A 373 23.61 35.93 49.10
CA ILE A 373 22.21 35.49 49.22
C ILE A 373 21.29 36.38 48.38
N LYS A 374 21.47 37.70 48.42
CA LYS A 374 20.69 38.62 47.56
C LYS A 374 20.89 38.31 46.08
N HIS A 375 22.13 38.07 45.67
CA HIS A 375 22.44 37.74 44.30
C HIS A 375 21.74 36.44 43.88
N ALA A 376 21.80 35.39 44.71
CA ALA A 376 21.10 34.14 44.47
C ALA A 376 19.56 34.30 44.45
N PHE A 377 18.99 35.17 45.29
CA PHE A 377 17.54 35.45 45.34
C PHE A 377 16.99 35.92 43.99
N TYR A 378 17.74 36.72 43.23
CA TYR A 378 17.30 37.18 41.90
C TYR A 378 17.05 36.04 40.92
N PHE A 379 17.77 34.92 41.07
CA PHE A 379 17.67 33.77 40.19
C PHE A 379 16.68 32.71 40.67
N LEU A 380 16.08 32.88 41.86
CA LEU A 380 15.04 31.98 42.34
C LEU A 380 13.80 32.02 41.44
N PRO A 381 13.08 30.88 41.31
CA PRO A 381 11.73 30.85 40.75
C PRO A 381 10.79 31.79 41.49
N ASP A 382 9.82 32.37 40.78
CA ASP A 382 8.89 33.36 41.35
C ASP A 382 8.11 32.81 42.54
N GLU A 383 7.76 31.51 42.51
CA GLU A 383 7.10 30.85 43.63
C GLU A 383 7.96 30.90 44.90
N LEU A 384 9.27 30.68 44.81
CA LEU A 384 10.17 30.75 45.97
C LEU A 384 10.52 32.18 46.37
N LYS A 385 10.57 33.11 45.41
CA LYS A 385 10.78 34.55 45.72
C LYS A 385 9.72 35.06 46.67
N THR A 386 8.45 34.74 46.43
CA THR A 386 7.35 35.15 47.32
C THR A 386 7.50 34.60 48.74
N VAL A 387 8.03 33.37 48.89
CA VAL A 387 8.25 32.73 50.19
C VAL A 387 9.37 33.42 50.97
N PHE A 388 10.48 33.77 50.32
CA PHE A 388 11.67 34.30 50.99
C PHE A 388 11.74 35.83 51.06
N GLN A 389 10.84 36.56 50.38
CA GLN A 389 10.88 38.02 50.27
C GLN A 389 11.01 38.73 51.63
N LEU A 390 10.16 38.35 52.60
CA LEU A 390 10.18 38.96 53.94
C LEU A 390 11.51 38.73 54.68
N GLN A 391 12.08 37.53 54.58
CA GLN A 391 13.34 37.17 55.24
C GLN A 391 14.52 37.92 54.60
N ILE A 392 14.50 38.12 53.28
CA ILE A 392 15.49 38.92 52.58
C ILE A 392 15.39 40.40 52.98
N ASP A 393 14.17 40.94 53.11
CA ASP A 393 13.96 42.33 53.53
C ASP A 393 14.45 42.57 54.98
N GLN A 394 14.28 41.59 55.86
CA GLN A 394 14.84 41.64 57.23
C GLN A 394 16.37 41.59 57.23
N LEU A 395 16.99 40.73 56.42
CA LEU A 395 18.46 40.71 56.24
C LEU A 395 18.99 42.03 55.68
N ASN A 396 18.21 42.70 54.82
CA ASN A 396 18.56 44.02 54.28
C ASN A 396 18.63 45.07 55.39
N GLN A 397 17.60 45.13 56.23
CA GLN A 397 17.55 46.06 57.37
C GLN A 397 18.67 45.80 58.37
N LEU A 398 18.97 44.53 58.67
CA LEU A 398 20.08 44.14 59.55
C LEU A 398 21.45 44.59 59.01
N ASN A 399 21.68 44.49 57.70
CA ASN A 399 22.93 44.94 57.09
C ASN A 399 23.07 46.46 57.08
N THR A 400 21.97 47.19 56.85
CA THR A 400 21.95 48.67 56.89
C THR A 400 22.17 49.20 58.30
N ASN A 401 21.55 48.59 59.32
CA ASN A 401 21.75 48.97 60.71
C ASN A 401 23.18 48.72 61.20
N GLN A 402 23.82 47.64 60.73
CA GLN A 402 25.23 47.36 61.05
C GLN A 402 26.21 48.32 60.35
N GLN A 403 25.94 48.71 59.10
CA GLN A 403 26.78 49.70 58.40
C GLN A 403 26.69 51.08 59.07
N GLN A 404 25.50 51.47 59.54
CA GLN A 404 25.33 52.69 60.33
C GLN A 404 26.10 52.63 61.66
N LEU A 405 26.05 51.51 62.39
CA LEU A 405 26.81 51.35 63.65
C LEU A 405 28.34 51.42 63.46
N ILE A 406 28.87 51.05 62.29
CA ILE A 406 30.31 51.13 61.98
C ILE A 406 30.72 52.54 61.51
N GLU A 407 29.79 53.36 61.02
CA GLU A 407 30.04 54.78 60.66
C GLU A 407 29.99 55.73 61.87
N PHE A 408 29.53 55.25 63.04
CA PHE A 408 29.41 56.02 64.29
C PHE A 408 30.44 55.66 65.37
N ASP A 409 31.28 54.63 65.15
CA ASP A 409 32.51 54.33 65.89
C ASP A 409 33.73 54.81 65.08
#